data_AF-A0A2V5XIJ2-F1
#
_entry.id   AF-A0A2V5XIJ2-F1
#
_cell.length_a   1.000
_cell.length_b   1.000
_cell.length_c   1.000
_cell.angle_alpha   90.00
_cell.angle_beta   90.00
_cell.angle_gamma   90.00
#
_symmetry.space_group_name_H-M   'P 1'
#
loop_
_entity.id
_entity.type
_entity.pdbx_description
1 polymer ?
#
loop_
_entity_poly.entity_id
_entity_poly.type
_entity_poly.pdbx_seq_one_letter_code
_entity_poly.pdbx_strand_id
1 'polypeptide(L)'
;MADANALFFVAAVVGAPGLWMEAREAMREGDILDAVHKGGSAFEAMFDTTIQYFISPEVSGEAEVVTVICPLVSEQMSDSEQTLEAAAIAVANAAEVLGLVTAAAFGKWRENKRVTLSKTDRVTVKSSSDIPLFLDGERANVGKNAEITFVPKAVNVIVPLT
;
A
#
# COMPACT_ATOMS: atom_id res chain seq x y z
N MET A 1 -8.31 2.17 20.34
CA MET A 1 -9.24 3.15 19.76
C MET A 1 -8.84 3.28 18.31
N ALA A 2 -9.77 3.26 17.36
CA ALA A 2 -9.40 3.39 15.94
C ALA A 2 -8.95 4.83 15.66
N ASP A 3 -7.93 4.99 14.85
CA ASP A 3 -7.36 6.26 14.40
C ASP A 3 -8.30 6.87 13.36
N ALA A 4 -9.39 7.48 13.83
CA ALA A 4 -10.32 8.20 12.97
C ALA A 4 -9.68 9.50 12.47
N ASN A 5 -9.62 9.70 11.15
CA ASN A 5 -9.16 10.91 10.45
C ASN A 5 -7.64 11.16 10.40
N ALA A 6 -6.83 10.11 10.30
CA ALA A 6 -5.40 10.27 10.00
C ALA A 6 -5.18 10.75 8.54
N LEU A 7 -4.18 11.60 8.34
CA LEU A 7 -3.73 12.06 7.02
C LEU A 7 -2.42 11.36 6.63
N PHE A 8 -2.21 11.21 5.33
CA PHE A 8 -0.96 10.77 4.72
C PHE A 8 -0.68 11.60 3.46
N PHE A 9 0.58 11.68 3.05
CA PHE A 9 1.02 12.56 1.96
C PHE A 9 1.87 11.85 0.91
N VAL A 10 2.26 10.59 1.14
CA VAL A 10 2.99 9.74 0.19
C VAL A 10 2.11 8.57 -0.21
N ALA A 11 1.83 7.67 0.73
CA ALA A 11 1.05 6.48 0.43
C ALA A 11 0.39 5.87 1.67
N ALA A 12 -0.80 5.32 1.45
CA ALA A 12 -1.42 4.36 2.35
C ALA A 12 -1.22 2.95 1.80
N VAL A 13 -0.83 2.01 2.65
CA VAL A 13 -0.62 0.61 2.28
C VAL A 13 -1.44 -0.27 3.23
N VAL A 14 -2.37 -1.02 2.66
CA VAL A 14 -3.35 -1.86 3.35
C VAL A 14 -3.01 -3.33 3.11
N GLY A 15 -3.12 -4.19 4.13
CA GLY A 15 -3.02 -5.65 3.98
C GLY A 15 -1.86 -6.24 4.76
N ALA A 16 -1.12 -7.19 4.19
CA ALA A 16 0.01 -7.86 4.87
C ALA A 16 1.41 -7.16 4.84
N PRO A 17 1.61 -5.85 4.54
CA PRO A 17 2.92 -5.30 4.25
C PRO A 17 3.74 -4.93 5.50
N GLY A 18 3.44 -5.48 6.69
CA GLY A 18 4.33 -5.34 7.84
C GLY A 18 5.78 -5.77 7.54
N LEU A 19 5.94 -6.69 6.58
CA LEU A 19 7.23 -7.19 6.08
C LEU A 19 7.81 -6.36 4.94
N TRP A 20 7.02 -5.54 4.26
CA TRP A 20 7.51 -4.60 3.24
C TRP A 20 8.42 -3.55 3.86
N MET A 21 8.11 -3.09 5.07
CA MET A 21 8.94 -2.13 5.82
C MET A 21 10.26 -2.74 6.29
N GLU A 22 10.22 -3.94 6.89
CA GLU A 22 11.42 -4.65 7.35
C GLU A 22 12.31 -5.10 6.18
N ALA A 23 11.73 -5.65 5.11
CA ALA A 23 12.47 -6.04 3.91
C ALA A 23 13.08 -4.84 3.18
N ARG A 24 12.36 -3.70 3.08
CA ARG A 24 12.89 -2.46 2.51
C ARG A 24 14.08 -1.95 3.30
N GLU A 25 14.01 -2.00 4.63
CA GLU A 25 15.10 -1.54 5.49
C GLU A 25 16.31 -2.48 5.43
N ALA A 26 16.10 -3.80 5.45
CA ALA A 26 17.15 -4.79 5.25
C ALA A 26 17.81 -4.66 3.85
N MET A 27 17.03 -4.35 2.81
CA MET A 27 17.56 -4.05 1.47
C MET A 27 18.37 -2.74 1.44
N ARG A 28 17.95 -1.71 2.18
CA ARG A 28 18.70 -0.45 2.34
C ARG A 28 20.03 -0.69 3.07
N GLU A 29 20.06 -1.62 4.00
CA GLU A 29 21.23 -1.97 4.81
C GLU A 29 22.11 -3.06 4.15
N GLY A 30 21.68 -3.64 3.04
CA GLY A 30 22.42 -4.66 2.29
C GLY A 30 22.42 -6.04 2.93
N ASP A 31 21.55 -6.27 3.93
CA ASP A 31 21.59 -7.45 4.79
C ASP A 31 20.51 -8.48 4.41
N ILE A 32 20.75 -9.17 3.29
CA ILE A 32 19.77 -10.08 2.66
C ILE A 32 19.60 -11.40 3.43
N LEU A 33 20.57 -11.80 4.27
CA LEU A 33 20.65 -13.14 4.87
C LEU A 33 19.89 -13.30 6.20
N ASP A 34 19.69 -12.23 6.98
CA ASP A 34 19.07 -12.31 8.31
C ASP A 34 17.54 -12.16 8.31
N ALA A 35 16.94 -11.57 7.26
CA ALA A 35 15.50 -11.36 7.16
C ALA A 35 14.68 -12.66 6.96
N VAL A 36 15.31 -13.70 6.42
CA VAL A 36 14.62 -14.96 6.03
C VAL A 36 14.37 -15.90 7.22
N HIS A 37 15.19 -15.84 8.28
CA HIS A 37 15.14 -16.84 9.37
C HIS A 37 14.17 -16.52 10.52
N LYS A 38 13.66 -15.29 10.64
CA LYS A 38 12.77 -14.89 11.75
C LYS A 38 11.29 -14.78 11.38
N GLY A 39 10.94 -14.85 10.10
CA GLY A 39 9.59 -14.54 9.60
C GLY A 39 8.89 -15.72 8.94
N GLY A 40 8.82 -16.90 9.56
CA GLY A 40 8.13 -18.06 8.94
C GLY A 40 6.63 -18.11 9.26
N SER A 41 6.27 -18.13 10.54
CA SER A 41 4.90 -18.53 10.95
C SER A 41 3.92 -17.37 11.14
N ALA A 42 4.36 -16.26 11.73
CA ALA A 42 3.54 -15.04 11.81
C ALA A 42 3.38 -14.38 10.43
N PHE A 43 4.31 -14.68 9.53
CA PHE A 43 4.37 -14.21 8.15
C PHE A 43 3.26 -14.83 7.32
N GLU A 44 3.18 -16.17 7.25
CA GLU A 44 2.13 -16.87 6.51
C GLU A 44 0.73 -16.47 7.00
N ALA A 45 0.53 -16.38 8.31
CA ALA A 45 -0.74 -15.98 8.91
C ALA A 45 -1.19 -14.54 8.56
N MET A 46 -0.26 -13.64 8.20
CA MET A 46 -0.61 -12.30 7.71
C MET A 46 -1.10 -12.33 6.26
N PHE A 47 -0.63 -13.28 5.45
CA PHE A 47 -1.09 -13.50 4.07
C PHE A 47 -2.40 -14.29 3.99
N ASP A 48 -2.83 -14.94 5.08
CA ASP A 48 -4.16 -15.55 5.18
C ASP A 48 -5.30 -14.52 5.29
N THR A 49 -4.97 -13.22 5.41
CA THR A 49 -5.96 -12.14 5.47
C THR A 49 -6.10 -11.47 4.11
N THR A 50 -7.23 -11.75 3.46
CA THR A 50 -7.64 -11.05 2.23
C THR A 50 -8.31 -9.71 2.57
N ILE A 51 -8.02 -8.70 1.76
CA ILE A 51 -8.67 -7.39 1.80
C ILE A 51 -9.70 -7.32 0.67
N GLN A 52 -10.96 -7.13 1.04
CA GLN A 52 -11.99 -6.75 0.09
C GLN A 52 -11.87 -5.26 -0.19
N TYR A 53 -11.67 -4.91 -1.46
CA TYR A 53 -11.51 -3.53 -1.89
C TYR A 53 -12.63 -3.11 -2.84
N PHE A 54 -12.97 -1.83 -2.77
CA PHE A 54 -13.88 -1.19 -3.69
C PHE A 54 -13.30 0.17 -4.10
N ILE A 55 -12.99 0.33 -5.38
CA ILE A 55 -12.52 1.58 -5.98
C ILE A 55 -13.63 2.15 -6.87
N SER A 56 -14.16 1.31 -7.77
CA SER A 56 -15.33 1.60 -8.61
C SER A 56 -16.13 0.31 -8.83
N PRO A 57 -17.32 0.38 -9.46
CA PRO A 57 -18.07 -0.82 -9.85
C PRO A 57 -17.25 -1.78 -10.72
N GLU A 58 -16.39 -1.25 -11.60
CA GLU A 58 -15.53 -2.02 -12.51
C GLU A 58 -14.23 -2.46 -11.84
N VAL A 59 -13.79 -1.75 -10.81
CA VAL A 59 -12.54 -2.00 -10.08
C VAL A 59 -12.86 -2.30 -8.62
N SER A 60 -13.28 -3.52 -8.36
CA SER A 60 -13.55 -4.05 -7.02
C SER A 60 -13.19 -5.53 -6.96
N GLY A 61 -12.92 -6.04 -5.77
CA GLY A 61 -12.58 -7.45 -5.60
C GLY A 61 -11.83 -7.72 -4.31
N GLU A 62 -10.97 -8.72 -4.37
CA GLU A 62 -10.16 -9.20 -3.27
C GLU A 62 -8.67 -9.16 -3.64
N ALA A 63 -7.84 -8.74 -2.69
CA ALA A 63 -6.39 -8.65 -2.84
C ALA A 63 -5.71 -8.78 -1.47
N GLU A 64 -4.46 -9.22 -1.46
CA GLU A 64 -3.66 -9.31 -0.23
C GLU A 64 -3.04 -7.95 0.14
N VAL A 65 -2.86 -7.07 -0.85
CA VAL A 65 -2.36 -5.71 -0.64
C VAL A 65 -3.16 -4.71 -1.48
N VAL A 66 -3.51 -3.58 -0.87
CA VAL A 66 -4.03 -2.40 -1.57
C VAL A 66 -3.12 -1.23 -1.25
N THR A 67 -2.57 -0.56 -2.26
CA THR A 67 -1.81 0.68 -2.09
C THR A 67 -2.61 1.84 -2.64
N VAL A 68 -2.51 2.98 -1.97
CA VAL A 68 -3.13 4.24 -2.37
C VAL A 68 -2.07 5.32 -2.31
N ILE A 69 -1.72 5.88 -3.46
CA ILE A 69 -0.53 6.70 -3.66
C ILE A 69 -0.97 8.12 -4.04
N CYS A 70 -0.35 9.12 -3.40
CA CYS A 70 -0.60 10.52 -3.69
C CYS A 70 0.02 10.96 -5.04
N PRO A 71 -0.56 11.96 -5.72
CA PRO A 71 -0.11 12.39 -7.04
C PRO A 71 1.38 12.66 -7.18
N LEU A 72 1.96 13.38 -6.21
CA LEU A 72 3.34 13.84 -6.22
C LEU A 72 4.38 12.70 -6.30
N VAL A 73 4.01 11.49 -5.87
CA VAL A 73 4.91 10.32 -5.85
C VAL A 73 4.45 9.24 -6.84
N SER A 74 3.37 9.47 -7.58
CA SER A 74 2.85 8.54 -8.56
C SER A 74 3.53 8.76 -9.92
N GLU A 75 3.93 7.67 -10.58
CA GLU A 75 4.44 7.71 -11.97
C GLU A 75 3.31 7.69 -13.02
N GLN A 76 2.05 7.52 -12.59
CA GLN A 76 0.87 7.37 -13.46
C GLN A 76 0.09 8.68 -13.66
N MET A 77 0.47 9.74 -12.96
CA MET A 77 -0.28 10.99 -12.94
C MET A 77 0.66 12.17 -12.80
N SER A 78 0.18 13.35 -13.20
CA SER A 78 0.94 14.58 -12.95
C SER A 78 0.82 15.00 -11.49
N ASP A 79 1.81 15.72 -10.97
CA ASP A 79 1.82 16.24 -9.59
C ASP A 79 0.58 17.09 -9.24
N SER A 80 -0.05 17.69 -10.26
CA SER A 80 -1.22 18.57 -10.12
C SER A 80 -2.56 17.83 -10.10
N GLU A 81 -2.58 16.54 -10.44
CA GLU A 81 -3.80 15.78 -10.58
C GLU A 81 -4.51 15.65 -9.22
N GLN A 82 -5.83 15.84 -9.18
CA GLN A 82 -6.61 15.89 -7.94
C GLN A 82 -7.27 14.53 -7.65
N THR A 83 -6.46 13.47 -7.67
CA THR A 83 -6.91 12.08 -7.51
C THR A 83 -5.83 11.25 -6.82
N LEU A 84 -6.11 9.99 -6.53
CA LEU A 84 -5.16 9.03 -5.96
C LEU A 84 -4.89 7.92 -6.99
N GLU A 85 -3.69 7.36 -6.98
CA GLU A 85 -3.41 6.10 -7.68
C GLU A 85 -3.72 4.98 -6.69
N ALA A 86 -4.72 4.16 -7.00
CA ALA A 86 -5.02 2.96 -6.26
C ALA A 86 -4.48 1.74 -7.01
N ALA A 87 -3.80 0.85 -6.29
CA ALA A 87 -3.34 -0.43 -6.80
C ALA A 87 -3.82 -1.58 -5.91
N ALA A 88 -4.60 -2.49 -6.48
CA ALA A 88 -4.90 -3.77 -5.84
C ALA A 88 -3.93 -4.83 -6.35
N ILE A 89 -3.28 -5.55 -5.42
CA ILE A 89 -2.18 -6.45 -5.71
C ILE A 89 -2.54 -7.84 -5.18
N ALA A 90 -2.78 -8.77 -6.11
CA ALA A 90 -3.12 -10.15 -5.79
C ALA A 90 -1.86 -11.03 -5.77
N VAL A 91 -1.40 -11.45 -4.60
CA VAL A 91 -0.19 -12.25 -4.38
C VAL A 91 -0.51 -13.51 -3.60
N ALA A 92 0.01 -14.65 -4.05
CA ALA A 92 -0.26 -15.92 -3.39
C ALA A 92 0.61 -16.17 -2.14
N ASN A 93 1.77 -15.50 -2.04
CA ASN A 93 2.73 -15.74 -0.94
C ASN A 93 3.80 -14.63 -0.83
N ALA A 94 4.60 -14.78 0.24
CA ALA A 94 5.85 -14.08 0.52
C ALA A 94 6.72 -13.74 -0.68
N ALA A 95 7.01 -14.75 -1.49
CA ALA A 95 8.00 -14.68 -2.55
C ALA A 95 7.47 -13.86 -3.73
N GLU A 96 6.16 -13.95 -4.00
CA GLU A 96 5.51 -13.09 -5.00
C GLU A 96 5.54 -11.61 -4.58
N VAL A 97 5.35 -11.32 -3.29
CA VAL A 97 5.54 -9.95 -2.76
C VAL A 97 6.98 -9.49 -2.93
N LEU A 98 7.96 -10.29 -2.52
CA LEU A 98 9.38 -9.95 -2.67
C LEU A 98 9.77 -9.70 -4.14
N GLY A 99 9.21 -10.49 -5.05
CA GLY A 99 9.38 -10.28 -6.50
C GLY A 99 8.79 -8.94 -6.97
N LEU A 100 7.60 -8.58 -6.48
CA LEU A 100 6.97 -7.28 -6.78
C LEU A 100 7.75 -6.10 -6.18
N VAL A 101 8.25 -6.23 -4.96
CA VAL A 101 9.13 -5.22 -4.31
C VAL A 101 10.41 -5.04 -5.11
N THR A 102 11.03 -6.14 -5.52
CA THR A 102 12.23 -6.11 -6.37
C THR A 102 11.91 -5.40 -7.68
N ALA A 103 10.81 -5.75 -8.34
CA ALA A 103 10.35 -5.05 -9.55
C ALA A 103 10.04 -3.58 -9.29
N ALA A 104 9.53 -3.20 -8.12
CA ALA A 104 9.24 -1.83 -7.74
C ALA A 104 10.52 -0.98 -7.57
N ALA A 105 11.57 -1.56 -6.98
CA ALA A 105 12.90 -0.94 -6.93
C ALA A 105 13.49 -0.68 -8.33
N PHE A 106 12.98 -1.36 -9.36
CA PHE A 106 13.31 -1.14 -10.78
C PHE A 106 12.20 -0.42 -11.57
N GLY A 107 11.16 0.12 -10.91
CA GLY A 107 10.07 0.86 -11.55
C GLY A 107 9.05 0.03 -12.33
N LYS A 108 9.08 -1.31 -12.25
CA LYS A 108 8.31 -2.21 -13.14
C LYS A 108 7.12 -2.91 -12.50
N TRP A 109 6.89 -2.73 -11.20
CA TRP A 109 5.83 -3.45 -10.49
C TRP A 109 4.43 -3.20 -11.07
N ARG A 110 4.19 -2.00 -11.62
CA ARG A 110 2.95 -1.57 -12.28
C ARG A 110 2.60 -2.37 -13.53
N GLU A 111 3.58 -2.96 -14.20
CA GLU A 111 3.38 -3.77 -15.41
C GLU A 111 2.96 -5.22 -15.08
N ASN A 112 2.95 -5.60 -13.80
CA ASN A 112 2.62 -6.95 -13.40
C ASN A 112 1.13 -7.22 -13.56
N LYS A 113 0.77 -8.31 -14.25
CA LYS A 113 -0.63 -8.77 -14.45
C LYS A 113 -1.44 -8.99 -13.17
N ARG A 114 -0.78 -9.08 -12.01
CA ARG A 114 -1.38 -9.21 -10.68
C ARG A 114 -1.73 -7.87 -10.03
N VAL A 115 -1.36 -6.77 -10.67
CA VAL A 115 -1.62 -5.42 -10.21
C VAL A 115 -2.76 -4.85 -11.03
N THR A 116 -3.81 -4.45 -10.34
CA THR A 116 -4.92 -3.69 -10.93
C THR A 116 -4.77 -2.24 -10.52
N LEU A 117 -4.52 -1.35 -11.48
CA LEU A 117 -4.35 0.09 -11.25
C LEU A 117 -5.62 0.85 -11.58
N SER A 118 -5.92 1.89 -10.81
CA SER A 118 -7.01 2.82 -11.07
C SER A 118 -6.70 4.21 -10.50
N LYS A 119 -7.16 5.26 -11.18
CA LYS A 119 -7.21 6.61 -10.62
C LYS A 119 -8.55 6.80 -9.92
N THR A 120 -8.55 7.27 -8.67
CA THR A 120 -9.77 7.39 -7.88
C THR A 120 -9.67 8.49 -6.83
N ASP A 121 -10.80 9.06 -6.45
CA ASP A 121 -10.90 9.94 -5.28
C ASP A 121 -11.14 9.17 -3.98
N ARG A 122 -11.50 7.89 -4.07
CA ARG A 122 -11.88 7.07 -2.91
C ARG A 122 -11.54 5.60 -3.10
N VAL A 123 -11.12 4.99 -2.00
CA VAL A 123 -10.95 3.54 -1.84
C VAL A 123 -11.61 3.11 -0.54
N THR A 124 -12.47 2.10 -0.60
CA THR A 124 -12.99 1.44 0.60
C THR A 124 -12.34 0.07 0.73
N VAL A 125 -11.89 -0.28 1.94
CA VAL A 125 -11.32 -1.58 2.25
C VAL A 125 -12.03 -2.21 3.44
N LYS A 126 -12.20 -3.54 3.39
CA LYS A 126 -12.80 -4.35 4.44
C LYS A 126 -12.03 -5.64 4.65
N SER A 127 -12.05 -6.16 5.86
CA SER A 127 -11.50 -7.47 6.18
C SER A 127 -12.31 -8.16 7.28
N SER A 128 -12.15 -9.48 7.38
CA SER A 128 -12.74 -10.28 8.47
C SER A 128 -12.00 -10.09 9.80
N SER A 129 -10.74 -9.67 9.74
CA SER A 129 -9.83 -9.35 10.85
C SER A 129 -9.47 -7.86 10.86
N ASP A 130 -8.71 -7.42 11.86
CA ASP A 130 -8.21 -6.04 11.88
C ASP A 130 -7.25 -5.81 10.72
N ILE A 131 -7.50 -4.74 9.98
CA ILE A 131 -6.73 -4.35 8.81
C ILE A 131 -5.38 -3.80 9.27
N PRO A 132 -4.26 -4.38 8.81
CA PRO A 132 -2.97 -3.72 8.94
C PRO A 132 -2.90 -2.59 7.92
N LEU A 133 -2.88 -1.35 8.41
CA LEU A 133 -2.78 -0.14 7.61
C LEU A 133 -1.48 0.59 7.97
N PHE A 134 -0.76 1.02 6.95
CA PHE A 134 0.40 1.90 7.08
C PHE A 134 0.14 3.19 6.33
N LEU A 135 0.36 4.32 6.99
CA LEU A 135 0.24 5.66 6.45
C LEU A 135 1.64 6.28 6.46
N ASP A 136 2.21 6.56 5.30
CA ASP A 136 3.58 7.08 5.14
C ASP A 136 4.66 6.25 5.86
N GLY A 137 4.39 4.95 6.06
CA GLY A 137 5.27 4.00 6.75
C GLY A 137 4.98 3.82 8.25
N GLU A 138 4.07 4.61 8.83
CA GLU A 138 3.64 4.47 10.22
C GLU A 138 2.38 3.61 10.31
N ARG A 139 2.33 2.69 11.29
CA ARG A 139 1.17 1.81 11.47
C ARG A 139 0.00 2.58 12.05
N ALA A 140 -1.16 2.48 11.42
CA ALA A 140 -2.43 3.03 11.88
C ALA A 140 -3.42 1.91 12.25
N ASN A 141 -4.28 2.15 13.23
CA ASN A 141 -5.32 1.23 13.66
C ASN A 141 -6.69 1.66 13.15
N VAL A 142 -7.26 0.92 12.19
CA VAL A 142 -8.57 1.25 11.58
C VAL A 142 -9.63 0.18 11.83
N GLY A 143 -9.33 -0.84 12.64
CA GLY A 143 -10.21 -2.00 12.81
C GLY A 143 -10.43 -2.74 11.49
N LYS A 144 -11.67 -3.16 11.22
CA LYS A 144 -12.00 -4.07 10.11
C LYS A 144 -12.45 -3.39 8.81
N ASN A 145 -12.60 -2.07 8.82
CA ASN A 145 -13.07 -1.31 7.66
C ASN A 145 -12.35 0.03 7.64
N ALA A 146 -11.91 0.48 6.47
CA ALA A 146 -11.38 1.82 6.29
C ALA A 146 -11.87 2.42 4.97
N GLU A 147 -11.99 3.74 4.97
CA GLU A 147 -12.22 4.54 3.78
C GLU A 147 -11.04 5.50 3.64
N ILE A 148 -10.46 5.54 2.45
CA ILE A 148 -9.35 6.40 2.09
C ILE A 148 -9.87 7.33 1.00
N THR A 149 -9.78 8.64 1.22
CA THR A 149 -10.30 9.65 0.30
C THR A 149 -9.26 10.71 -0.02
N PHE A 150 -9.27 11.20 -1.26
CA PHE A 150 -8.50 12.38 -1.63
C PHE A 150 -9.06 13.62 -0.95
N VAL A 151 -8.18 14.40 -0.32
CA VAL A 151 -8.55 15.68 0.30
C VAL A 151 -7.83 16.80 -0.45
N PRO A 152 -8.54 17.64 -1.22
CA PRO A 152 -7.91 18.76 -1.89
C PRO A 152 -7.39 19.77 -0.85
N LYS A 153 -6.22 20.36 -1.12
CA LYS A 153 -5.61 21.40 -0.26
C LYS A 153 -5.39 20.95 1.19
N ALA A 154 -5.02 19.68 1.40
CA ALA A 154 -4.79 19.12 2.73
C ALA A 154 -3.63 19.77 3.50
N VAL A 155 -2.62 20.31 2.81
CA VAL A 155 -1.43 20.91 3.43
C VAL A 155 -0.84 22.01 2.54
N ASN A 156 -0.14 22.96 3.15
CA ASN A 156 0.74 23.91 2.47
C ASN A 156 2.19 23.49 2.68
N VAL A 157 2.96 23.34 1.61
CA VAL A 157 4.37 22.89 1.65
C VAL A 157 5.27 23.98 1.10
N ILE A 158 6.46 24.14 1.67
CA ILE A 158 7.51 25.01 1.13
C ILE A 158 8.19 24.26 -0.01
N VAL A 159 8.22 24.87 -1.20
CA VAL A 159 8.91 24.32 -2.37
C VAL A 159 10.21 25.09 -2.64
N PRO A 160 11.26 24.45 -3.17
CA PRO A 160 12.47 25.15 -3.59
C PRO A 160 12.16 26.23 -4.63
N LEU A 161 12.95 27.31 -4.63
CA LEU A 161 12.93 28.27 -5.73
C LEU A 161 13.45 27.56 -6.98
N THR A 162 12.57 27.39 -7.97
CA THR A 162 12.91 26.94 -9.34
C THR A 162 13.75 27.96 -10.07
#